data_AF-A0A0Q4JCE9-F1
#
_entry.id   AF-A0A0Q4JCE9-F1
#
_cell.length_a   1.000
_cell.length_b   1.000
_cell.length_c   1.000
_cell.angle_alpha   90.00
_cell.angle_beta   90.00
_cell.angle_gamma   90.00
#
_symmetry.space_group_name_H-M   'P 1'
#
loop_
_entity.id
_entity.type
_entity.pdbx_description
1 polymer ?
#
loop_
_entity_poly.entity_id
_entity_poly.type
_entity_poly.pdbx_seq_one_letter_code
_entity_poly.pdbx_strand_id
1 'polypeptide(L)'
;MGERGLDRRQLIGAGLLLALGVGTPIALWRRHAEGESGSADAGQRALAERLSDLVVPATDTPGALAARVPDWLLLALSHGQAGTGTQPAGPFATVRAVGAAAPMGLGWLDAVGRQLNAMARGDFVSLPAKAQHDLLAALDAEAFKPGNDAHPWHKIKELILTGYYTSEIGGSQELRYELVPGRWEPDIPIGPQTRAFSSDWTAVDFG
;
A
#
# COMPACT_ATOMS: atom_id res chain seq x y z
N MET A 1 -12.91 -18.90 60.28
CA MET A 1 -11.61 -18.77 59.58
C MET A 1 -11.36 -20.07 58.85
N GLY A 2 -11.46 -20.06 57.52
CA GLY A 2 -11.21 -21.24 56.68
C GLY A 2 -10.31 -20.82 55.53
N GLU A 3 -9.06 -21.25 55.56
CA GLU A 3 -8.08 -20.92 54.53
C GLU A 3 -8.42 -21.66 53.23
N ARG A 4 -8.75 -20.91 52.17
CA ARG A 4 -8.84 -21.44 50.81
C ARG A 4 -7.43 -21.47 50.22
N GLY A 5 -6.75 -22.60 50.36
CA GLY A 5 -5.49 -22.86 49.65
C GLY A 5 -5.72 -22.95 48.14
N LEU A 6 -4.85 -22.31 47.35
CA LEU A 6 -4.88 -22.35 45.88
C LEU A 6 -4.77 -23.80 45.38
N ASP A 7 -5.67 -24.20 44.48
CA ASP A 7 -5.70 -25.53 43.88
C ASP A 7 -4.55 -25.70 42.87
N ARG A 8 -3.88 -26.87 42.88
CA ARG A 8 -2.76 -27.20 41.99
C ARG A 8 -3.14 -27.06 40.50
N ARG A 9 -4.42 -27.28 40.18
CA ARG A 9 -4.96 -27.10 38.82
C ARG A 9 -5.01 -25.63 38.38
N GLN A 10 -5.27 -24.71 39.32
CA GLN A 10 -5.26 -23.27 39.05
C GLN A 10 -3.83 -22.75 38.85
N LEU A 11 -2.84 -23.31 39.55
CA LEU A 11 -1.43 -22.98 39.37
C LEU A 11 -0.87 -23.47 38.03
N ILE A 12 -1.24 -24.69 37.59
CA ILE A 12 -0.82 -25.21 36.28
C ILE A 12 -1.50 -24.42 35.14
N GLY A 13 -2.78 -24.08 35.29
CA GLY A 13 -3.48 -23.23 34.32
C GLY A 13 -2.90 -21.80 34.22
N ALA A 14 -2.54 -21.20 35.36
CA ALA A 14 -1.90 -19.90 35.39
C ALA A 14 -0.47 -19.92 34.82
N GLY A 15 0.29 -21.00 35.04
CA GLY A 15 1.63 -21.19 34.48
C GLY A 15 1.65 -21.33 32.95
N LEU A 16 0.67 -22.01 32.37
CA LEU A 16 0.51 -22.14 30.91
C LEU A 16 0.13 -20.82 30.23
N LEU A 17 -0.69 -19.99 30.90
CA LEU A 17 -1.04 -18.65 30.40
C LEU A 17 0.14 -17.67 30.43
N LEU A 18 1.03 -17.78 31.43
CA LEU A 18 2.27 -16.99 31.49
C LEU A 18 3.29 -17.43 30.43
N ALA A 19 3.41 -18.74 30.16
CA ALA A 19 4.33 -19.25 29.13
C ALA A 19 3.95 -18.80 27.71
N LEU A 20 2.65 -18.66 27.41
CA LEU A 20 2.15 -18.10 26.14
C LEU A 20 2.37 -16.58 26.03
N GLY A 21 2.51 -15.87 27.16
CA GLY A 21 2.70 -14.42 27.22
C GLY A 21 4.16 -13.94 27.14
N VAL A 22 5.15 -14.81 27.37
CA VAL A 22 6.59 -14.44 27.37
C VAL A 22 7.27 -14.67 26.02
N GLY A 23 6.76 -15.59 25.19
CA GLY A 23 7.29 -15.80 23.83
C GLY A 23 7.04 -14.62 22.88
N THR A 24 5.92 -13.94 23.05
CA THR A 24 5.53 -12.77 22.24
C THR A 24 6.41 -11.54 22.46
N PRO A 25 6.75 -11.09 23.68
CA PRO A 25 7.60 -9.93 23.87
C PRO A 25 9.04 -10.13 23.38
N ILE A 26 9.63 -11.33 23.48
CA ILE A 26 11.01 -11.57 22.99
C ILE A 26 11.06 -11.49 21.46
N ALA A 27 10.08 -12.07 20.76
CA ALA A 27 9.99 -11.95 19.31
C ALA A 27 9.74 -10.49 18.88
N LEU A 28 8.87 -9.77 19.60
CA LEU A 28 8.60 -8.36 19.34
C LEU A 28 9.84 -7.48 19.59
N TRP A 29 10.58 -7.74 20.66
CA TRP A 29 11.83 -7.06 21.01
C TRP A 29 12.98 -7.38 20.05
N ARG A 30 13.00 -8.59 19.49
CA ARG A 30 14.00 -8.98 18.49
C ARG A 30 13.76 -8.25 17.16
N ARG A 31 12.53 -8.25 16.66
CA ARG A 31 12.13 -7.45 15.48
C ARG A 31 12.29 -5.95 15.73
N HIS A 32 11.96 -5.55 16.96
CA HIS A 32 12.47 -4.43 17.75
C HIS A 32 13.85 -3.90 17.35
N ALA A 33 14.83 -4.66 17.85
CA ALA A 33 16.26 -4.44 17.80
C ALA A 33 16.87 -4.67 16.40
N GLU A 34 16.25 -5.51 15.56
CA GLU A 34 16.64 -5.76 14.18
C GLU A 34 16.15 -4.64 13.23
N GLY A 35 15.40 -3.64 13.72
CA GLY A 35 14.89 -2.52 12.92
C GLY A 35 13.69 -2.85 12.03
N GLU A 36 13.14 -4.07 12.14
CA GLU A 36 11.98 -4.53 11.36
C GLU A 36 10.64 -3.99 11.85
N SER A 37 10.62 -3.48 13.08
CA SER A 37 9.48 -2.79 13.68
C SER A 37 9.29 -1.41 13.06
N GLY A 38 8.77 -1.38 11.83
CA GLY A 38 8.58 -0.15 11.06
C GLY A 38 8.54 -0.38 9.56
N SER A 39 9.07 -1.50 9.07
CA SER A 39 9.15 -1.83 7.63
C SER A 39 8.04 -2.76 7.19
N ALA A 40 7.66 -2.67 5.92
CA ALA A 40 6.72 -3.60 5.30
C ALA A 40 7.21 -5.05 5.32
N ASP A 41 6.30 -5.98 5.59
CA ASP A 41 6.62 -7.41 5.57
C ASP A 41 6.76 -7.95 4.12
N ALA A 42 7.08 -9.24 3.99
CA ALA A 42 7.26 -9.87 2.68
C ALA A 42 5.97 -9.92 1.84
N GLY A 43 4.82 -10.11 2.49
CA GLY A 43 3.53 -10.14 1.80
C GLY A 43 3.12 -8.76 1.30
N GLN A 44 3.35 -7.73 2.12
CA GLN A 44 3.13 -6.33 1.74
C GLN A 44 4.04 -5.91 0.59
N ARG A 45 5.32 -6.33 0.60
CA ARG A 45 6.24 -6.10 -0.52
C ARG A 45 5.78 -6.77 -1.81
N ALA A 46 5.44 -8.06 -1.74
CA ALA A 46 4.95 -8.80 -2.90
C ALA A 46 3.66 -8.21 -3.47
N LEU A 47 2.75 -7.75 -2.59
CA LEU A 47 1.51 -7.09 -3.01
C LEU A 47 1.79 -5.72 -3.64
N ALA A 48 2.64 -4.89 -3.03
CA ALA A 48 3.03 -3.60 -3.59
C ALA A 48 3.67 -3.75 -4.96
N GLU A 49 4.63 -4.67 -5.12
CA GLU A 49 5.24 -5.00 -6.41
C GLU A 49 4.18 -5.39 -7.44
N ARG A 50 3.28 -6.31 -7.09
CA ARG A 50 2.30 -6.80 -8.03
C ARG A 50 1.27 -5.74 -8.44
N LEU A 51 0.79 -4.95 -7.49
CA LEU A 51 -0.16 -3.87 -7.78
C LEU A 51 0.50 -2.79 -8.63
N SER A 52 1.72 -2.38 -8.32
CA SER A 52 2.45 -1.40 -9.13
C SER A 52 2.66 -1.88 -10.57
N ASP A 53 3.08 -3.14 -10.76
CA ASP A 53 3.27 -3.73 -12.09
C ASP A 53 1.96 -3.83 -12.89
N LEU A 54 0.84 -4.14 -12.22
CA LEU A 54 -0.47 -4.20 -12.89
C LEU A 54 -1.01 -2.82 -13.27
N VAL A 55 -0.75 -1.78 -12.47
CA VAL A 55 -1.24 -0.42 -12.71
C VAL A 55 -0.41 0.30 -13.77
N VAL A 56 0.92 0.16 -13.73
CA VAL A 56 1.84 0.71 -14.74
C VAL A 56 2.83 -0.37 -15.18
N PRO A 57 2.40 -1.28 -16.09
CA PRO A 57 3.28 -2.30 -16.64
C PRO A 57 4.33 -1.70 -17.57
N ALA A 58 5.42 -2.43 -17.83
CA ALA A 58 6.37 -2.04 -18.86
C ALA A 58 5.73 -2.15 -20.26
N THR A 59 5.89 -1.09 -21.06
CA THR A 59 5.43 -1.01 -22.45
C THR A 59 6.62 -0.69 -23.35
N ASP A 60 6.46 0.27 -24.27
CA ASP A 60 7.53 0.98 -24.97
C ASP A 60 8.39 1.85 -24.03
N THR A 61 7.97 2.06 -22.78
CA THR A 61 8.76 2.68 -21.71
C THR A 61 8.85 1.78 -20.48
N PRO A 62 9.91 1.90 -19.65
CA PRO A 62 10.05 1.10 -18.43
C PRO A 62 8.90 1.36 -17.45
N GLY A 63 8.26 0.31 -16.94
CA GLY A 63 7.11 0.45 -16.04
C GLY A 63 7.46 0.76 -14.57
N ALA A 64 6.46 0.70 -13.70
CA ALA A 64 6.59 1.06 -12.28
C ALA A 64 7.65 0.28 -11.49
N LEU A 65 7.91 -0.96 -11.85
CA LEU A 65 8.98 -1.75 -11.22
C LEU A 65 10.37 -1.17 -11.50
N ALA A 66 10.63 -0.74 -12.74
CA ALA A 66 11.89 -0.12 -13.12
C ALA A 66 12.09 1.24 -12.42
N ALA A 67 10.99 1.96 -12.18
CA ALA A 67 10.97 3.22 -11.43
C ALA A 67 10.99 3.04 -9.89
N ARG A 68 11.14 1.80 -9.37
CA ARG A 68 11.19 1.51 -7.92
C ARG A 68 9.94 2.00 -7.15
N VAL A 69 8.81 2.10 -7.84
CA VAL A 69 7.52 2.53 -7.26
C VAL A 69 7.06 1.66 -6.10
N PRO A 70 7.25 0.32 -6.09
CA PRO A 70 6.85 -0.50 -4.93
C PRO A 70 7.52 -0.05 -3.63
N ASP A 71 8.83 0.24 -3.66
CA ASP A 71 9.56 0.68 -2.48
C ASP A 71 9.14 2.08 -2.04
N TRP A 72 8.94 2.98 -3.02
CA TRP A 72 8.41 4.31 -2.75
C TRP A 72 7.00 4.26 -2.16
N LEU A 73 6.13 3.39 -2.65
CA LEU A 73 4.75 3.21 -2.16
C LEU A 73 4.76 2.80 -0.69
N LEU A 74 5.58 1.82 -0.33
CA LEU A 74 5.70 1.36 1.06
C LEU A 74 6.22 2.46 1.98
N LEU A 75 7.19 3.25 1.51
CA LEU A 75 7.69 4.43 2.22
C LEU A 75 6.62 5.52 2.37
N ALA A 76 5.89 5.83 1.30
CA ALA A 76 4.83 6.83 1.31
C ALA A 76 3.73 6.46 2.31
N LEU A 77 3.30 5.20 2.30
CA LEU A 77 2.36 4.66 3.27
C LEU A 77 2.92 4.67 4.69
N SER A 78 4.20 4.31 4.89
CA SER A 78 4.79 4.36 6.23
C SER A 78 4.83 5.75 6.83
N HIS A 79 4.89 6.78 5.98
CA HIS A 79 4.89 8.19 6.37
C HIS A 79 3.50 8.87 6.28
N GLY A 80 2.44 8.11 6.01
CA GLY A 80 1.07 8.63 6.04
C GLY A 80 0.72 9.57 4.88
N GLN A 81 1.44 9.47 3.75
CA GLN A 81 1.16 10.27 2.55
C GLN A 81 -0.27 10.06 2.04
N ALA A 82 -0.79 11.05 1.31
CA ALA A 82 -2.17 11.05 0.80
C ALA A 82 -3.25 10.81 1.89
N GLY A 83 -2.98 11.20 3.15
CA GLY A 83 -3.90 11.03 4.27
C GLY A 83 -3.90 9.63 4.89
N THR A 84 -2.92 8.78 4.55
CA THR A 84 -2.82 7.41 5.07
C THR A 84 -2.23 7.32 6.49
N GLY A 85 -1.98 8.47 7.15
CA GLY A 85 -1.54 8.51 8.55
C GLY A 85 -2.54 7.92 9.55
N THR A 86 -3.79 7.76 9.15
CA THR A 86 -4.86 7.08 9.91
C THR A 86 -5.14 5.69 9.33
N GLN A 87 -5.88 4.84 10.04
CA GLN A 87 -6.35 3.58 9.48
C GLN A 87 -7.54 3.80 8.53
N PRO A 88 -7.74 2.93 7.53
CA PRO A 88 -9.01 2.89 6.80
C PRO A 88 -10.18 2.67 7.77
N ALA A 89 -11.30 3.34 7.50
CA ALA A 89 -12.49 3.33 8.35
C ALA A 89 -13.58 2.38 7.82
N GLY A 90 -14.62 2.18 8.63
CA GLY A 90 -15.83 1.44 8.25
C GLY A 90 -15.54 -0.01 7.84
N PRO A 91 -16.07 -0.49 6.70
CA PRO A 91 -15.92 -1.89 6.28
C PRO A 91 -14.48 -2.29 5.92
N PHE A 92 -13.58 -1.32 5.77
CA PHE A 92 -12.18 -1.53 5.42
C PHE A 92 -11.24 -1.52 6.61
N ALA A 93 -11.78 -1.29 7.82
CA ALA A 93 -11.01 -1.24 9.04
C ALA A 93 -10.13 -2.50 9.19
N THR A 94 -8.87 -2.28 9.53
CA THR A 94 -7.92 -3.37 9.76
C THR A 94 -7.83 -3.65 11.25
N VAL A 95 -7.92 -4.92 11.63
CA VAL A 95 -7.64 -5.33 13.02
C VAL A 95 -6.15 -5.49 13.15
N ARG A 96 -5.54 -4.70 14.04
CA ARG A 96 -4.11 -4.81 14.38
C ARG A 96 -3.96 -5.20 15.83
N ALA A 97 -2.98 -6.06 16.10
CA ALA A 97 -2.63 -6.41 17.47
C ALA A 97 -2.23 -5.14 18.24
N VAL A 98 -2.69 -5.03 19.49
CA VAL A 98 -2.29 -3.93 20.37
C VAL A 98 -0.77 -3.97 20.53
N GLY A 99 -0.09 -2.85 20.23
CA GLY A 99 1.37 -2.75 20.24
C GLY A 99 2.06 -3.19 18.94
N ALA A 100 1.31 -3.43 17.85
CA ALA A 100 1.91 -3.71 16.54
C ALA A 100 2.72 -2.51 16.05
N ALA A 101 4.03 -2.70 15.89
CA ALA A 101 4.97 -1.64 15.52
C ALA A 101 4.90 -1.18 14.05
N ALA A 102 4.18 -1.91 13.18
CA ALA A 102 4.12 -1.51 11.77
C ALA A 102 3.39 -0.16 11.61
N PRO A 103 3.81 0.70 10.67
CA PRO A 103 3.21 2.00 10.41
C PRO A 103 1.71 1.91 10.12
N MET A 104 0.97 2.94 10.53
CA MET A 104 -0.49 2.99 10.35
C MET A 104 -0.90 2.91 8.88
N GLY A 105 -0.15 3.56 7.97
CA GLY A 105 -0.51 3.62 6.57
C GLY A 105 -0.41 2.29 5.82
N LEU A 106 0.36 1.32 6.31
CA LEU A 106 0.38 -0.03 5.71
C LEU A 106 -0.97 -0.76 5.84
N GLY A 107 -1.83 -0.34 6.79
CA GLY A 107 -3.19 -0.86 6.92
C GLY A 107 -4.06 -0.63 5.67
N TRP A 108 -3.77 0.41 4.87
CA TRP A 108 -4.48 0.65 3.60
C TRP A 108 -4.13 -0.42 2.56
N LEU A 109 -2.85 -0.78 2.46
CA LEU A 109 -2.39 -1.85 1.57
C LEU A 109 -2.94 -3.20 2.02
N ASP A 110 -2.96 -3.46 3.34
CA ASP A 110 -3.54 -4.68 3.90
C ASP A 110 -5.05 -4.78 3.62
N ALA A 111 -5.78 -3.65 3.66
CA ALA A 111 -7.21 -3.63 3.35
C ALA A 111 -7.48 -4.02 1.89
N VAL A 112 -6.71 -3.47 0.95
CA VAL A 112 -6.78 -3.84 -0.48
C VAL A 112 -6.42 -5.32 -0.67
N GLY A 113 -5.31 -5.77 -0.06
CA GLY A 113 -4.87 -7.16 -0.15
C GLY A 113 -5.91 -8.15 0.37
N ARG A 114 -6.54 -7.86 1.52
CA ARG A 114 -7.63 -8.70 2.05
C ARG A 114 -8.82 -8.79 1.10
N GLN A 115 -9.20 -7.68 0.47
CA GLN A 115 -10.33 -7.64 -0.46
C GLN A 115 -10.03 -8.45 -1.73
N LEU A 116 -8.84 -8.27 -2.31
CA LEU A 116 -8.38 -9.06 -3.46
C LEU A 116 -8.31 -10.56 -3.14
N ASN A 117 -7.78 -10.93 -1.97
CA ASN A 117 -7.74 -12.32 -1.52
C ASN A 117 -9.14 -12.91 -1.33
N ALA A 118 -10.09 -12.12 -0.82
CA ALA A 118 -11.49 -12.53 -0.69
C ALA A 118 -12.14 -12.76 -2.07
N MET A 119 -11.92 -11.86 -3.03
CA MET A 119 -12.41 -12.00 -4.41
C MET A 119 -11.76 -13.21 -5.11
N ALA A 120 -10.48 -13.44 -4.88
CA ALA A 120 -9.70 -14.58 -5.38
C ALA A 120 -10.09 -15.92 -4.73
N ARG A 121 -10.74 -15.89 -3.55
CA ARG A 121 -10.93 -17.07 -2.67
C ARG A 121 -9.61 -17.78 -2.34
N GLY A 122 -8.54 -17.00 -2.17
CA GLY A 122 -7.18 -17.50 -1.98
C GLY A 122 -6.16 -16.37 -1.98
N ASP A 123 -4.90 -16.72 -2.17
CA ASP A 123 -3.84 -15.73 -2.31
C ASP A 123 -3.84 -15.14 -3.74
N PHE A 124 -4.19 -13.86 -3.85
CA PHE A 124 -4.21 -13.11 -5.10
C PHE A 124 -2.86 -13.10 -5.81
N VAL A 125 -1.76 -12.94 -5.07
CA VAL A 125 -0.42 -12.81 -5.66
C VAL A 125 0.06 -14.13 -6.28
N SER A 126 -0.49 -15.26 -5.83
CA SER A 126 -0.22 -16.59 -6.40
C SER A 126 -1.06 -16.94 -7.63
N LEU A 127 -2.04 -16.11 -8.03
CA LEU A 127 -2.88 -16.38 -9.19
C LEU A 127 -2.16 -16.16 -10.54
N PRO A 128 -2.62 -16.77 -11.64
CA PRO A 128 -2.14 -16.45 -12.97
C PRO A 128 -2.31 -14.97 -13.32
N ALA A 129 -1.38 -14.41 -14.11
CA ALA A 129 -1.34 -12.98 -14.43
C ALA A 129 -2.67 -12.41 -14.96
N LYS A 130 -3.36 -13.16 -15.82
CA LYS A 130 -4.68 -12.75 -16.33
C LYS A 130 -5.72 -12.64 -15.21
N ALA A 131 -5.78 -13.61 -14.31
CA ALA A 131 -6.73 -13.60 -13.20
C ALA A 131 -6.45 -12.45 -12.23
N GLN A 132 -5.17 -12.14 -11.99
CA GLN A 132 -4.77 -10.98 -11.17
C GLN A 132 -5.23 -9.67 -11.80
N HIS A 133 -5.00 -9.51 -13.11
CA HIS A 133 -5.45 -8.34 -13.85
C HIS A 133 -6.98 -8.20 -13.81
N ASP A 134 -7.72 -9.28 -14.12
CA ASP A 134 -9.19 -9.27 -14.14
C ASP A 134 -9.78 -8.92 -12.76
N LEU A 135 -9.20 -9.48 -11.68
CA LEU A 135 -9.63 -9.19 -10.31
C LEU A 135 -9.31 -7.75 -9.89
N LEU A 136 -8.13 -7.24 -10.25
CA LEU A 136 -7.78 -5.85 -9.97
C LEU A 136 -8.67 -4.88 -10.75
N ALA A 137 -8.99 -5.18 -12.01
CA ALA A 137 -9.92 -4.40 -12.81
C ALA A 137 -11.33 -4.39 -12.21
N ALA A 138 -11.80 -5.52 -11.68
CA ALA A 138 -13.07 -5.59 -10.98
C ALA A 138 -13.07 -4.78 -9.66
N LEU A 139 -11.97 -4.83 -8.91
CA LEU A 139 -11.79 -4.01 -7.71
C LEU A 139 -11.79 -2.51 -8.06
N ASP A 140 -11.09 -2.12 -9.12
CA ASP A 140 -11.03 -0.75 -9.62
C ASP A 140 -12.41 -0.25 -10.00
N ALA A 141 -13.15 -1.02 -10.81
CA ALA A 141 -14.50 -0.68 -11.21
C ALA A 141 -15.47 -0.54 -10.01
N GLU A 142 -15.30 -1.33 -8.95
CA GLU A 142 -16.09 -1.21 -7.72
C GLU A 142 -15.70 0.04 -6.92
N ALA A 143 -14.40 0.29 -6.74
CA ALA A 143 -13.89 1.42 -5.97
C ALA A 143 -14.40 2.76 -6.51
N PHE A 144 -14.44 2.91 -7.84
CA PHE A 144 -14.84 4.16 -8.50
C PHE A 144 -16.35 4.28 -8.78
N LYS A 145 -17.21 3.44 -8.18
CA LYS A 145 -18.66 3.65 -8.21
C LYS A 145 -19.06 4.87 -7.38
N PRO A 146 -20.12 5.61 -7.78
CA PRO A 146 -20.66 6.69 -6.96
C PRO A 146 -20.97 6.23 -5.53
N GLY A 147 -20.47 6.95 -4.53
CA GLY A 147 -20.67 6.63 -3.11
C GLY A 147 -19.56 5.79 -2.47
N ASN A 148 -18.54 5.37 -3.22
CA ASN A 148 -17.39 4.61 -2.72
C ASN A 148 -16.11 5.47 -2.53
N ASP A 149 -16.24 6.78 -2.30
CA ASP A 149 -15.10 7.71 -2.23
C ASP A 149 -14.04 7.32 -1.19
N ALA A 150 -14.45 6.68 -0.09
CA ALA A 150 -13.57 6.20 0.98
C ALA A 150 -12.89 4.85 0.68
N HIS A 151 -13.01 4.28 -0.52
CA HIS A 151 -12.45 2.98 -0.87
C HIS A 151 -10.90 3.02 -0.79
N PRO A 152 -10.24 2.09 -0.06
CA PRO A 152 -8.79 2.12 0.15
C PRO A 152 -7.96 2.08 -1.14
N TRP A 153 -8.52 1.44 -2.17
CA TRP A 153 -7.89 1.36 -3.50
C TRP A 153 -7.58 2.73 -4.11
N HIS A 154 -8.39 3.77 -3.82
CA HIS A 154 -8.10 5.14 -4.28
C HIS A 154 -6.72 5.60 -3.81
N LYS A 155 -6.39 5.40 -2.53
CA LYS A 155 -5.11 5.80 -1.96
C LYS A 155 -3.93 5.01 -2.51
N ILE A 156 -4.11 3.70 -2.72
CA ILE A 156 -3.06 2.86 -3.30
C ILE A 156 -2.78 3.25 -4.75
N LYS A 157 -3.84 3.40 -5.57
CA LYS A 157 -3.71 3.78 -6.98
C LYS A 157 -3.17 5.21 -7.14
N GLU A 158 -3.66 6.16 -6.34
CA GLU A 158 -3.16 7.54 -6.27
C GLU A 158 -1.65 7.54 -6.03
N LEU A 159 -1.19 6.86 -4.98
CA LEU A 159 0.22 6.79 -4.64
C LEU A 159 1.05 6.08 -5.73
N ILE A 160 0.59 4.96 -6.31
CA ILE A 160 1.32 4.31 -7.42
C ILE A 160 1.55 5.28 -8.58
N LEU A 161 0.51 6.00 -9.00
CA LEU A 161 0.60 6.98 -10.08
C LEU A 161 1.50 8.16 -9.70
N THR A 162 1.39 8.67 -8.47
CA THR A 162 2.27 9.73 -7.97
C THR A 162 3.73 9.29 -7.99
N GLY A 163 4.06 8.12 -7.43
CA GLY A 163 5.43 7.62 -7.40
C GLY A 163 6.01 7.41 -8.79
N TYR A 164 5.18 6.96 -9.74
CA TYR A 164 5.63 6.76 -11.11
C TYR A 164 5.83 8.07 -11.87
N TYR A 165 4.83 8.95 -11.91
CA TYR A 165 4.89 10.18 -12.70
C TYR A 165 5.74 11.30 -12.08
N THR A 166 6.24 11.12 -10.84
CA THR A 166 7.29 11.96 -10.25
C THR A 166 8.70 11.40 -10.42
N SER A 167 8.84 10.19 -10.98
CA SER A 167 10.14 9.61 -11.35
C SER A 167 10.65 10.17 -12.68
N GLU A 168 11.95 10.05 -12.95
CA GLU A 168 12.52 10.39 -14.26
C GLU A 168 11.91 9.56 -15.40
N ILE A 169 11.66 8.28 -15.14
CA ILE A 169 11.07 7.35 -16.11
C ILE A 169 9.65 7.82 -16.49
N GLY A 170 8.77 8.03 -15.52
CA GLY A 170 7.39 8.45 -15.81
C GLY A 170 7.30 9.91 -16.27
N GLY A 171 7.99 10.83 -15.59
CA GLY A 171 7.88 12.26 -15.85
C GLY A 171 8.57 12.74 -17.13
N SER A 172 9.71 12.15 -17.49
CA SER A 172 10.55 12.64 -18.59
C SER A 172 10.72 11.67 -19.76
N GLN A 173 10.59 10.36 -19.54
CA GLN A 173 10.75 9.35 -20.60
C GLN A 173 9.39 8.92 -21.17
N GLU A 174 8.41 8.61 -20.32
CA GLU A 174 7.04 8.31 -20.75
C GLU A 174 6.26 9.57 -21.11
N LEU A 175 6.41 10.63 -20.32
CA LEU A 175 5.84 11.95 -20.57
C LEU A 175 6.91 12.92 -21.10
N ARG A 176 6.47 14.10 -21.53
CA ARG A 176 7.33 15.22 -21.94
C ARG A 176 7.45 16.20 -20.79
N TYR A 177 8.50 16.07 -19.99
CA TYR A 177 8.76 17.00 -18.89
C TYR A 177 9.01 18.42 -19.40
N GLU A 178 8.21 19.37 -18.92
CA GLU A 178 8.37 20.80 -19.16
C GLU A 178 8.37 21.53 -17.82
N LEU A 179 9.53 22.13 -17.50
CA LEU A 179 9.71 22.91 -16.27
C LEU A 179 8.93 24.23 -16.35
N VAL A 180 8.18 24.57 -15.30
CA VAL A 180 7.44 25.84 -15.20
C VAL A 180 8.36 26.99 -14.72
N PRO A 181 8.23 28.20 -15.31
CA PRO A 181 7.41 28.55 -16.47
C PRO A 181 8.03 28.01 -17.77
N GLY A 182 7.20 27.31 -18.55
CA GLY A 182 7.58 26.74 -19.85
C GLY A 182 7.55 27.74 -20.99
N ARG A 183 7.73 27.25 -22.23
CA ARG A 183 7.65 28.10 -23.43
C ARG A 183 6.20 28.20 -23.89
N TRP A 184 5.70 29.43 -24.05
CA TRP A 184 4.39 29.62 -24.67
C TRP A 184 4.46 29.39 -26.18
N GLU A 185 3.77 28.35 -26.66
CA GLU A 185 3.59 28.02 -28.07
C GLU A 185 2.08 27.97 -28.39
N PRO A 186 1.56 28.90 -29.21
CA PRO A 186 0.12 28.99 -29.47
C PRO A 186 -0.45 27.84 -30.30
N ASP A 187 0.39 27.16 -31.08
CA ASP A 187 0.00 26.08 -31.97
C ASP A 187 1.09 24.99 -31.97
N ILE A 188 0.80 23.89 -31.27
CA ILE A 188 1.70 22.74 -31.14
C ILE A 188 1.14 21.61 -32.00
N PRO A 189 1.86 21.14 -33.03
CA PRO A 189 1.43 19.98 -33.81
C PRO A 189 1.35 18.71 -32.95
N ILE A 190 0.17 18.09 -32.87
CA ILE A 190 -0.06 16.83 -32.16
C ILE A 190 -0.26 15.70 -33.19
N GLY A 191 0.47 14.60 -33.03
CA GLY A 191 0.35 13.40 -33.86
C GLY A 191 0.29 12.11 -33.03
N PRO A 192 0.20 10.93 -33.67
CA PRO A 192 0.03 9.65 -32.98
C PRO A 192 1.18 9.26 -32.03
N GLN A 193 2.35 9.87 -32.21
CA GLN A 193 3.55 9.63 -31.38
C GLN A 193 3.77 10.73 -30.33
N THR A 194 2.88 11.73 -30.26
CA THR A 194 3.02 12.83 -29.31
C THR A 194 2.62 12.36 -27.92
N ARG A 195 3.63 12.23 -27.05
CA ARG A 195 3.45 11.98 -25.62
C ARG A 195 2.81 13.17 -24.92
N ALA A 196 2.04 12.91 -23.87
CA ALA A 196 1.47 13.95 -23.02
C ALA A 196 2.56 14.72 -22.27
N PHE A 197 2.27 15.96 -21.91
CA PHE A 197 3.18 16.81 -21.16
C PHE A 197 3.14 16.47 -19.67
N SER A 198 4.30 16.55 -19.01
CA SER A 198 4.43 16.55 -17.56
C SER A 198 4.92 17.93 -17.14
N SER A 199 4.06 18.68 -16.47
CA SER A 199 4.43 19.92 -15.79
C SER A 199 4.03 19.79 -14.33
N ASP A 200 4.78 20.44 -13.44
CA ASP A 200 4.57 20.44 -12.00
C ASP A 200 3.34 21.27 -11.60
N TRP A 201 2.15 20.84 -12.04
CA TRP A 201 0.89 21.50 -11.72
C TRP A 201 0.30 20.98 -10.40
N THR A 202 1.06 21.01 -9.32
CA THR A 202 0.52 20.85 -7.95
C THR A 202 0.68 22.13 -7.11
N ALA A 203 1.07 23.25 -7.73
CA ALA A 203 1.27 24.54 -7.05
C ALA A 203 0.19 25.60 -7.37
N VAL A 204 -1.01 25.18 -7.82
CA VAL A 204 -2.10 26.11 -8.19
C VAL A 204 -3.36 25.86 -7.35
N ASP A 205 -3.21 25.78 -6.03
CA ASP A 205 -4.27 26.25 -5.14
C ASP A 205 -4.00 27.73 -4.82
N PHE A 206 -4.30 28.61 -5.78
CA PHE A 206 -4.60 30.01 -5.49
C PHE A 206 -6.11 30.11 -5.26
N GLY A 207 -6.53 29.83 -4.02
CA GLY A 207 -7.91 29.95 -3.55
C GLY A 207 -7.97 30.03 -2.04
#